data_AF-A0A927C7R8-F1
#
_entry.id   AF-A0A927C7R8-F1
#
_cell.length_a   1.000
_cell.length_b   1.000
_cell.length_c   1.000
_cell.angle_alpha   90.00
_cell.angle_beta   90.00
_cell.angle_gamma   90.00
#
_symmetry.space_group_name_H-M   'P 1'
#
loop_
_entity.id
_entity.type
_entity.pdbx_description
1 polymer ?
#
loop_
_entity_poly.entity_id
_entity_poly.type
_entity_poly.pdbx_seq_one_letter_code
_entity_poly.pdbx_strand_id
1 'polypeptide(L)'
;MAYTPITWKDRAVEKPRTYTIQDNGDGTVTLIPAPGTVYEGGTPVNAGNMNHIEQGIAAAWDHANRIAEDLLPAGTDFNIVTKSGFYRIQEGNYNAPPGSDWGTMVVTHKPGTDTISQLVFAATAPRMWVRTGNPPNVGGAGAWSAWVELITSAGGQTINGNLTLAAGGAIMFNPGDGLEARWISKYHGSDVLNATSAEFRVQNNIVWHTGMLRINNGVLEVLIGGEWIPVGGGGPLSESRRLASASTAVPQNTWTTLIDLNMRGRVEFLDFKSSSADDQDPSTYYTATYRITMDGKVVSTPSQFVTTHPGMIFTYLYNPVGGTTQPVPAPIYFNQRFLLEAHFDKPGNTSSYTLDYRQAY
;
A
#
# COMPACT_ATOMS: atom_id res chain seq x y z
N MET A 1 22.65 49.43 -1.50
CA MET A 1 23.68 49.75 -0.49
C MET A 1 22.98 49.91 0.84
N ALA A 2 23.59 49.48 1.95
CA ALA A 2 23.05 49.76 3.28
C ALA A 2 23.10 51.28 3.53
N TYR A 3 22.06 51.82 4.17
CA TYR A 3 22.03 53.23 4.59
C TYR A 3 23.14 53.50 5.60
N THR A 4 23.90 54.59 5.40
CA THR A 4 24.91 55.05 6.35
C THR A 4 24.37 56.25 7.12
N PRO A 5 24.11 56.12 8.44
CA PRO A 5 23.63 57.24 9.25
C PRO A 5 24.60 58.43 9.25
N ILE A 6 24.06 59.63 9.22
CA ILE A 6 24.84 60.87 9.39
C ILE A 6 25.11 61.06 10.88
N THR A 7 26.38 61.19 11.26
CA THR A 7 26.76 61.68 12.60
C THR A 7 26.55 63.19 12.64
N TRP A 8 25.51 63.62 13.34
CA TRP A 8 25.21 65.03 13.55
C TRP A 8 26.19 65.66 14.53
N LYS A 9 26.76 66.81 14.16
CA LYS A 9 27.62 67.62 15.00
C LYS A 9 26.97 68.97 15.25
N ASP A 10 27.08 69.47 16.46
CA ASP A 10 26.71 70.84 16.77
C ASP A 10 27.78 71.81 16.25
N ARG A 11 27.35 73.04 15.94
CA ARG A 11 28.29 74.10 15.61
C ARG A 11 28.88 74.67 16.89
N ALA A 12 30.21 74.61 17.01
CA ALA A 12 30.95 75.19 18.14
C ALA A 12 31.74 76.42 17.68
N VAL A 13 31.51 77.56 18.34
CA VAL A 13 32.16 78.84 18.04
C VAL A 13 32.53 79.57 19.33
N GLU A 14 33.51 80.46 19.26
CA GLU A 14 34.03 81.25 20.39
C GLU A 14 32.96 82.13 21.05
N LYS A 15 32.10 82.79 20.24
CA LYS A 15 31.09 83.74 20.71
C LYS A 15 29.72 83.44 20.07
N PRO A 16 28.97 82.45 20.59
CA PRO A 16 27.66 82.09 20.04
C PRO A 16 26.69 83.28 20.03
N ARG A 17 25.85 83.36 18.98
CA ARG A 17 24.79 84.39 18.83
C ARG A 17 25.30 85.84 18.95
N THR A 18 26.55 86.10 18.57
CA THR A 18 27.13 87.45 18.50
C THR A 18 27.07 87.98 17.09
N TYR A 19 26.74 89.27 16.94
CA TYR A 19 26.55 89.93 15.65
C TYR A 19 27.16 91.33 15.67
N THR A 20 27.66 91.78 14.53
CA THR A 20 27.87 93.21 14.26
C THR A 20 26.61 93.77 13.59
N ILE A 21 26.27 95.01 13.96
CA ILE A 21 25.10 95.70 13.42
C ILE A 21 25.56 96.63 12.30
N GLN A 22 24.91 96.54 11.14
CA GLN A 22 25.04 97.49 10.05
C GLN A 22 23.70 98.21 9.86
N ASP A 23 23.70 99.54 9.95
CA ASP A 23 22.55 100.37 9.57
C ASP A 23 22.47 100.45 8.04
N ASN A 24 21.28 100.21 7.48
CA ASN A 24 21.04 100.23 6.04
C ASN A 24 20.58 101.61 5.52
N GLY A 25 20.29 102.57 6.41
CA GLY A 25 19.87 103.93 6.06
C GLY A 25 18.40 104.07 5.66
N ASP A 26 17.64 102.98 5.63
CA ASP A 26 16.20 102.93 5.35
C ASP A 26 15.35 102.64 6.61
N GLY A 27 15.97 102.73 7.79
CA GLY A 27 15.36 102.37 9.08
C GLY A 27 15.45 100.88 9.41
N THR A 28 16.05 100.04 8.55
CA THR A 28 16.37 98.64 8.83
C THR A 28 17.84 98.47 9.23
N VAL A 29 18.13 97.39 9.97
CA VAL A 29 19.51 97.00 10.32
C VAL A 29 19.79 95.57 9.85
N THR A 30 21.01 95.34 9.38
CA THR A 30 21.51 94.00 9.05
C THR A 30 22.35 93.47 10.20
N LEU A 31 22.00 92.28 10.71
CA LEU A 31 22.79 91.56 11.72
C LEU A 31 23.77 90.63 11.02
N ILE A 32 25.07 90.96 11.07
CA ILE A 32 26.13 90.15 10.47
C ILE A 32 26.72 89.25 11.57
N PRO A 33 26.68 87.91 11.45
CA PRO A 33 27.24 87.03 12.47
C PRO A 33 28.73 87.31 12.71
N ALA A 34 29.11 87.52 13.97
CA ALA A 34 30.49 87.73 14.42
C ALA A 34 30.89 86.70 15.49
N PRO A 35 30.91 85.40 15.13
CA PRO A 35 31.05 84.32 16.11
C PRO A 35 32.47 84.12 16.67
N GLY A 36 33.46 84.91 16.22
CA GLY A 36 34.87 84.67 16.51
C GLY A 36 35.39 83.41 15.82
N THR A 37 36.31 82.69 16.49
CA THR A 37 36.86 81.43 15.98
C THR A 37 35.79 80.35 15.89
N VAL A 38 35.72 79.62 14.77
CA VAL A 38 34.83 78.45 14.61
C VAL A 38 35.63 77.18 14.92
N TYR A 39 35.29 76.50 16.01
CA TYR A 39 35.95 75.26 16.42
C TYR A 39 35.36 74.03 15.71
N GLU A 40 34.04 74.00 15.50
CA GLU A 40 33.36 72.99 14.68
C GLU A 40 32.26 73.64 13.83
N GLY A 41 32.19 73.30 12.54
CA GLY A 41 31.22 73.87 11.61
C GLY A 41 29.77 73.42 11.82
N GLY A 42 29.58 72.30 12.54
CA GLY A 42 28.30 71.61 12.67
C GLY A 42 27.85 70.88 11.40
N THR A 43 26.89 69.98 11.53
CA THR A 43 26.25 69.31 10.40
C THR A 43 25.15 70.22 9.83
N PRO A 44 25.13 70.52 8.51
CA PRO A 44 24.12 71.39 7.93
C PRO A 44 22.69 70.85 8.09
N VAL A 45 21.76 71.70 8.52
CA VAL A 45 20.31 71.44 8.47
C VAL A 45 19.80 71.86 7.09
N ASN A 46 19.87 70.94 6.12
CA ASN A 46 19.45 71.19 4.74
C ASN A 46 18.53 70.08 4.24
N ALA A 47 17.87 70.30 3.09
CA ALA A 47 16.91 69.34 2.53
C ALA A 47 17.52 67.95 2.30
N GLY A 48 18.78 67.85 1.87
CA GLY A 48 19.44 66.55 1.68
C GLY A 48 19.51 65.74 2.99
N ASN A 49 20.02 66.36 4.05
CA ASN A 49 20.16 65.71 5.35
C ASN A 49 18.80 65.48 6.03
N MET A 50 17.85 66.42 5.91
CA MET A 50 16.52 66.28 6.49
C MET A 50 15.68 65.23 5.77
N ASN A 51 15.78 65.12 4.44
CA ASN A 51 15.08 64.07 3.69
C ASN A 51 15.58 62.67 4.06
N HIS A 52 16.86 62.51 4.44
CA HIS A 52 17.36 61.24 4.96
C HIS A 52 16.67 60.85 6.28
N ILE A 53 16.47 61.81 7.19
CA ILE A 53 15.73 61.58 8.44
C ILE A 53 14.27 61.27 8.14
N GLU A 54 13.61 62.07 7.30
CA GLU A 54 12.21 61.89 6.94
C GLU A 54 11.94 60.52 6.31
N GLN A 55 12.79 60.08 5.38
CA GLN A 55 12.70 58.75 4.78
C GLN A 55 12.90 57.65 5.83
N GLY A 56 13.82 57.84 6.78
CA GLY A 56 14.02 56.91 7.89
C GLY A 56 12.79 56.79 8.79
N ILE A 57 12.15 57.91 9.13
CA ILE A 57 10.92 57.95 9.92
C ILE A 57 9.76 57.29 9.16
N ALA A 58 9.56 57.65 7.90
CA ALA A 58 8.52 57.06 7.05
C ALA A 58 8.70 55.54 6.92
N ALA A 59 9.93 55.07 6.68
CA ALA A 59 10.22 53.65 6.60
C ALA A 59 9.99 52.92 7.93
N ALA A 60 10.35 53.53 9.06
CA ALA A 60 10.10 52.97 10.39
C ALA A 60 8.60 52.87 10.70
N TRP A 61 7.83 53.90 10.34
CA TRP A 61 6.37 53.90 10.47
C TRP A 61 5.72 52.80 9.63
N ASP A 62 6.11 52.68 8.37
CA ASP A 62 5.64 51.62 7.48
C ASP A 62 5.97 50.23 8.02
N HIS A 63 7.17 50.05 8.60
CA HIS A 63 7.56 48.78 9.21
C HIS A 63 6.75 48.47 10.46
N ALA A 64 6.51 49.46 11.33
CA ALA A 64 5.69 49.30 12.52
C ALA A 64 4.24 48.91 12.16
N ASN A 65 3.66 49.53 11.13
CA ASN A 65 2.34 49.18 10.65
C ASN A 65 2.28 47.77 10.08
N ARG A 66 3.31 47.31 9.35
CA ARG A 66 3.37 45.92 8.85
C ARG A 66 3.39 44.90 9.99
N ILE A 67 4.15 45.13 11.06
CA ILE A 67 4.18 44.22 12.23
C ILE A 67 2.78 44.06 12.85
N ALA A 68 1.97 45.13 12.90
CA ALA A 68 0.61 45.08 13.43
C ALA A 68 -0.36 44.34 12.47
N GLU A 69 -0.17 44.47 11.16
CA GLU A 69 -0.97 43.74 10.15
C GLU A 69 -0.60 42.25 10.06
N ASP A 70 0.65 41.90 10.33
CA ASP A 70 1.15 40.52 10.28
C ASP A 70 0.61 39.66 11.45
N LEU A 71 -0.08 40.25 12.43
CA LEU A 71 -0.80 39.53 13.47
C LEU A 71 -2.31 39.53 13.16
N LEU A 72 -2.92 38.35 13.03
CA LEU A 72 -4.37 38.18 12.97
C LEU A 72 -4.91 38.03 14.40
N PRO A 73 -5.62 39.03 14.96
CA PRO A 73 -6.16 38.98 16.32
C PRO A 73 -7.18 37.86 16.50
N ALA A 74 -7.50 37.54 17.76
CA ALA A 74 -8.53 36.55 18.06
C ALA A 74 -9.89 36.96 17.48
N GLY A 75 -10.64 36.00 16.94
CA GLY A 75 -11.93 36.27 16.28
C GLY A 75 -11.83 36.92 14.90
N THR A 76 -10.65 36.92 14.27
CA THR A 76 -10.53 37.36 12.87
C THR A 76 -11.29 36.40 11.95
N ASP A 77 -12.02 36.93 10.97
CA ASP A 77 -12.60 36.13 9.90
C ASP A 77 -11.59 35.94 8.77
N PHE A 78 -11.18 34.71 8.50
CA PHE A 78 -10.20 34.44 7.44
C PHE A 78 -10.71 34.77 6.04
N ASN A 79 -12.03 34.95 5.85
CA ASN A 79 -12.60 35.37 4.57
C ASN A 79 -12.26 36.83 4.21
N ILE A 80 -11.94 37.67 5.20
CA ILE A 80 -11.54 39.07 4.97
C ILE A 80 -10.03 39.25 4.88
N VAL A 81 -9.24 38.21 5.18
CA VAL A 81 -7.77 38.23 5.10
C VAL A 81 -7.33 38.03 3.65
N THR A 82 -7.34 39.11 2.88
CA THR A 82 -7.14 39.07 1.43
C THR A 82 -5.84 39.72 0.95
N LYS A 83 -5.13 40.41 1.83
CA LYS A 83 -3.84 41.03 1.53
C LYS A 83 -2.76 39.94 1.47
N SER A 84 -1.89 40.00 0.47
CA SER A 84 -0.74 39.09 0.39
C SER A 84 0.21 39.31 1.56
N GLY A 85 0.69 38.23 2.17
CA GLY A 85 1.58 38.33 3.32
C GLY A 85 1.75 37.03 4.08
N PHE A 86 2.53 37.12 5.17
CA PHE A 86 2.74 36.06 6.16
C PHE A 86 2.16 36.55 7.48
N TYR A 87 1.25 35.76 8.05
CA TYR A 87 0.44 36.17 9.18
C TYR A 87 0.56 35.20 10.34
N ARG A 88 0.70 35.73 11.55
CA ARG A 88 0.61 34.99 12.81
C ARG A 88 -0.86 34.90 13.23
N ILE A 89 -1.34 33.70 13.53
CA ILE A 89 -2.75 33.43 13.86
C ILE A 89 -2.96 33.39 15.39
N GLN A 90 -3.92 34.14 15.93
CA GLN A 90 -4.39 34.00 17.32
C GLN A 90 -5.46 32.90 17.45
N GLU A 91 -6.14 32.76 18.58
CA GLU A 91 -7.18 31.75 18.78
C GLU A 91 -8.59 32.19 18.31
N GLY A 92 -9.47 31.21 18.10
CA GLY A 92 -10.92 31.48 17.97
C GLY A 92 -11.34 32.21 16.69
N ASN A 93 -10.58 32.03 15.60
CA ASN A 93 -10.86 32.70 14.32
C ASN A 93 -12.02 32.07 13.55
N TYR A 94 -12.80 32.90 12.86
CA TYR A 94 -13.92 32.45 12.02
C TYR A 94 -13.42 31.99 10.65
N ASN A 95 -14.09 30.98 10.08
CA ASN A 95 -13.73 30.39 8.79
C ASN A 95 -12.27 29.91 8.72
N ALA A 96 -11.66 29.64 9.87
CA ALA A 96 -10.32 29.06 9.97
C ALA A 96 -10.40 27.52 9.92
N PRO A 97 -9.37 26.84 9.42
CA PRO A 97 -9.33 25.39 9.46
C PRO A 97 -9.16 24.89 10.91
N PRO A 98 -9.67 23.70 11.25
CA PRO A 98 -9.65 23.21 12.63
C PRO A 98 -8.23 22.98 13.15
N GLY A 99 -7.90 23.59 14.28
CA GLY A 99 -6.58 23.47 14.92
C GLY A 99 -5.51 24.40 14.34
N SER A 100 -5.90 25.45 13.60
CA SER A 100 -4.99 26.48 13.10
C SER A 100 -4.58 27.52 14.13
N ASP A 101 -5.23 27.54 15.30
CA ASP A 101 -4.93 28.50 16.36
C ASP A 101 -3.44 28.49 16.69
N TRP A 102 -2.90 29.69 16.93
CA TRP A 102 -1.47 29.86 17.20
C TRP A 102 -0.55 29.44 16.04
N GLY A 103 -1.09 29.20 14.84
CA GLY A 103 -0.34 28.86 13.64
C GLY A 103 0.15 30.06 12.84
N THR A 104 0.48 29.79 11.57
CA THR A 104 0.90 30.79 10.59
C THR A 104 0.09 30.63 9.32
N MET A 105 -0.27 31.74 8.69
CA MET A 105 -1.03 31.77 7.44
C MET A 105 -0.24 32.52 6.36
N VAL A 106 -0.27 32.01 5.15
CA VAL A 106 0.28 32.63 3.95
C VAL A 106 -0.88 32.96 3.03
N VAL A 107 -0.93 34.20 2.58
CA VAL A 107 -1.92 34.65 1.60
C VAL A 107 -1.19 35.04 0.33
N THR A 108 -1.66 34.52 -0.80
CA THR A 108 -1.19 34.91 -2.12
C THR A 108 -2.34 35.49 -2.93
N HIS A 109 -2.16 36.74 -3.33
CA HIS A 109 -3.13 37.54 -4.04
C HIS A 109 -2.40 38.63 -4.83
N LYS A 110 -2.61 38.66 -6.15
CA LYS A 110 -2.08 39.71 -7.01
C LYS A 110 -3.01 40.94 -6.93
N PRO A 111 -2.53 42.14 -6.58
CA PRO A 111 -3.36 43.35 -6.57
C PRO A 111 -4.06 43.56 -7.93
N GLY A 112 -5.36 43.88 -7.88
CA GLY A 112 -6.18 44.08 -9.08
C GLY A 112 -6.70 42.79 -9.73
N THR A 113 -6.54 41.64 -9.07
CA THR A 113 -7.20 40.38 -9.45
C THR A 113 -8.23 39.99 -8.39
N ASP A 114 -9.08 39.03 -8.71
CA ASP A 114 -10.17 38.60 -7.83
C ASP A 114 -9.87 37.29 -7.10
N THR A 115 -8.78 36.61 -7.44
CA THR A 115 -8.48 35.26 -6.96
C THR A 115 -7.41 35.27 -5.89
N ILE A 116 -7.71 34.59 -4.78
CA ILE A 116 -6.87 34.50 -3.59
C ILE A 116 -6.62 33.03 -3.28
N SER A 117 -5.39 32.70 -2.89
CA SER A 117 -5.07 31.42 -2.25
C SER A 117 -4.57 31.66 -0.83
N GLN A 118 -4.98 30.77 0.08
CA GLN A 118 -4.56 30.80 1.48
C GLN A 118 -3.97 29.44 1.84
N LEU A 119 -2.85 29.46 2.55
CA LEU A 119 -2.16 28.28 3.09
C LEU A 119 -1.95 28.49 4.59
N VAL A 120 -2.36 27.53 5.41
CA VAL A 120 -2.26 27.62 6.88
C VAL A 120 -1.41 26.47 7.41
N PHE A 121 -0.54 26.78 8.37
CA PHE A 121 0.33 25.85 9.09
C PHE A 121 -0.10 25.82 10.56
N ALA A 122 -0.35 24.63 11.12
CA ALA A 122 -0.66 24.50 12.54
C ALA A 122 0.57 24.78 13.42
N ALA A 123 0.33 25.20 14.66
CA ALA A 123 1.39 25.52 15.63
C ALA A 123 2.09 24.29 16.21
N THR A 124 1.30 23.27 16.57
CA THR A 124 1.71 22.15 17.44
C THR A 124 1.67 20.80 16.73
N ALA A 125 1.13 20.75 15.51
CA ALA A 125 1.05 19.54 14.71
C ALA A 125 1.59 19.83 13.30
N PRO A 126 2.19 18.84 12.62
CA PRO A 126 2.64 18.98 11.23
C PRO A 126 1.44 18.86 10.27
N ARG A 127 0.44 19.74 10.43
CA ARG A 127 -0.77 19.81 9.62
C ARG A 127 -0.77 21.12 8.84
N MET A 128 -1.22 21.04 7.60
CA MET A 128 -1.29 22.19 6.70
C MET A 128 -2.62 22.15 5.95
N TRP A 129 -3.19 23.32 5.67
CA TRP A 129 -4.44 23.44 4.92
C TRP A 129 -4.31 24.46 3.81
N VAL A 130 -4.97 24.19 2.69
CA VAL A 130 -5.06 25.12 1.55
C VAL A 130 -6.52 25.38 1.21
N ARG A 131 -6.82 26.60 0.77
CA ARG A 131 -8.07 26.93 0.09
C ARG A 131 -7.84 28.04 -0.92
N THR A 132 -8.81 28.22 -1.81
CA THR A 132 -8.86 29.35 -2.73
C THR A 132 -10.22 30.04 -2.66
N GLY A 133 -10.29 31.30 -3.07
CA GLY A 133 -11.55 32.02 -3.12
C GLY A 133 -11.47 33.28 -3.95
N ASN A 134 -12.65 33.84 -4.22
CA ASN A 134 -12.82 35.12 -4.89
C ASN A 134 -13.84 36.00 -4.16
N PRO A 135 -13.53 36.45 -2.92
CA PRO A 135 -14.50 37.16 -2.09
C PRO A 135 -14.86 38.56 -2.65
N PRO A 136 -16.01 39.14 -2.25
CA PRO A 136 -16.51 40.36 -2.88
C PRO A 136 -15.64 41.59 -2.58
N ASN A 137 -14.92 41.57 -1.45
CA ASN A 137 -14.03 42.65 -1.03
C ASN A 137 -12.77 42.80 -1.90
N VAL A 138 -12.51 41.87 -2.84
CA VAL A 138 -11.48 42.01 -3.89
C VAL A 138 -12.09 42.04 -5.29
N GLY A 139 -13.42 42.20 -5.40
CA GLY A 139 -14.14 42.26 -6.69
C GLY A 139 -14.54 40.90 -7.27
N GLY A 140 -14.45 39.82 -6.50
CA GLY A 140 -14.86 38.48 -6.93
C GLY A 140 -16.34 38.16 -6.66
N ALA A 141 -16.79 36.97 -7.09
CA ALA A 141 -18.18 36.52 -7.01
C ALA A 141 -18.66 36.14 -5.59
N GLY A 142 -17.75 36.08 -4.62
CA GLY A 142 -18.08 35.84 -3.22
C GLY A 142 -17.94 34.40 -2.73
N ALA A 143 -17.19 33.55 -3.44
CA ALA A 143 -17.04 32.14 -3.07
C ALA A 143 -15.67 31.85 -2.43
N TRP A 144 -15.67 31.00 -1.41
CA TRP A 144 -14.47 30.33 -0.89
C TRP A 144 -14.64 28.83 -1.06
N SER A 145 -13.59 28.13 -1.51
CA SER A 145 -13.54 26.68 -1.39
C SER A 145 -13.50 26.29 0.09
N ALA A 146 -13.97 25.08 0.40
CA ALA A 146 -13.68 24.48 1.69
C ALA A 146 -12.15 24.40 1.90
N TRP A 147 -11.72 24.40 3.16
CA TRP A 147 -10.34 24.08 3.51
C TRP A 147 -10.05 22.62 3.20
N VAL A 148 -8.94 22.38 2.49
CA VAL A 148 -8.42 21.05 2.22
C VAL A 148 -7.15 20.85 3.04
N GLU A 149 -7.13 19.82 3.88
CA GLU A 149 -5.94 19.42 4.61
C GLU A 149 -4.97 18.67 3.69
N LEU A 150 -3.70 19.05 3.71
CA LEU A 150 -2.62 18.35 3.01
C LEU A 150 -2.19 17.13 3.80
N ILE A 151 -2.05 15.99 3.11
CA ILE A 151 -1.61 14.73 3.72
C ILE A 151 -0.13 14.85 4.10
N THR A 152 0.20 14.49 5.33
CA THR A 152 1.56 14.41 5.89
C THR A 152 1.81 13.01 6.44
N SER A 153 3.08 12.66 6.66
CA SER A 153 3.47 11.35 7.20
C SER A 153 3.28 11.23 8.73
N ALA A 154 2.81 12.29 9.39
CA ALA A 154 2.81 12.41 10.83
C ALA A 154 1.40 12.63 11.40
N GLY A 155 1.06 11.83 12.42
CA GLY A 155 -0.32 11.71 12.91
C GLY A 155 -1.13 10.82 11.98
N GLY A 156 -1.78 9.77 12.49
CA GLY A 156 -2.59 8.88 11.65
C GLY A 156 -3.68 9.66 10.93
N GLN A 157 -3.46 10.00 9.67
CA GLN A 157 -4.41 10.74 8.85
C GLN A 157 -5.34 9.79 8.12
N THR A 158 -6.62 10.12 8.12
CA THR A 158 -7.66 9.36 7.43
C THR A 158 -7.96 10.04 6.10
N ILE A 159 -7.87 9.30 4.99
CA ILE A 159 -8.34 9.76 3.69
C ILE A 159 -9.85 9.49 3.62
N ASN A 160 -10.66 10.55 3.71
CA ASN A 160 -12.10 10.45 3.53
C ASN A 160 -12.43 10.56 2.03
N GLY A 161 -12.43 9.42 1.33
CA GLY A 161 -12.78 9.34 -0.08
C GLY A 161 -12.06 8.21 -0.83
N ASN A 162 -12.25 8.14 -2.14
CA ASN A 162 -11.57 7.16 -2.98
C ASN A 162 -10.08 7.54 -3.13
N LEU A 163 -9.19 6.60 -2.81
CA LEU A 163 -7.77 6.71 -3.13
C LEU A 163 -7.52 6.15 -4.54
N THR A 164 -7.34 7.04 -5.52
CA THR A 164 -6.96 6.65 -6.88
C THR A 164 -5.44 6.67 -7.04
N LEU A 165 -4.85 5.53 -7.40
CA LEU A 165 -3.43 5.43 -7.72
C LEU A 165 -3.22 5.61 -9.23
N ALA A 166 -2.16 6.31 -9.62
CA ALA A 166 -1.72 6.34 -11.02
C ALA A 166 -1.33 4.93 -11.51
N ALA A 167 -1.35 4.71 -12.83
CA ALA A 167 -0.90 3.45 -13.40
C ALA A 167 0.55 3.16 -12.97
N GLY A 168 0.78 1.99 -12.37
CA GLY A 168 2.09 1.61 -11.79
C GLY A 168 2.33 2.11 -10.36
N GLY A 169 1.40 2.87 -9.75
CA GLY A 169 1.45 3.24 -8.34
C GLY A 169 1.10 2.07 -7.43
N ALA A 170 1.77 1.99 -6.26
CA ALA A 170 1.51 1.00 -5.23
C ALA A 170 1.29 1.69 -3.87
N ILE A 171 0.43 1.10 -3.03
CA ILE A 171 0.34 1.47 -1.61
C ILE A 171 1.26 0.52 -0.85
N MET A 172 2.29 1.08 -0.21
CA MET A 172 3.22 0.33 0.63
C MET A 172 2.81 0.51 2.08
N PHE A 173 2.43 -0.58 2.74
CA PHE A 173 2.29 -0.59 4.20
C PHE A 173 3.64 -1.00 4.78
N ASN A 174 4.29 -0.08 5.47
CA ASN A 174 5.49 -0.40 6.25
C ASN A 174 5.06 -0.59 7.72
N PRO A 175 4.95 -1.83 8.21
CA PRO A 175 4.39 -2.10 9.54
C PRO A 175 5.25 -1.56 10.70
N GLY A 176 6.49 -1.09 10.45
CA GLY A 176 7.35 -0.48 11.48
C GLY A 176 7.87 -1.47 12.52
N ASP A 177 7.50 -2.75 12.42
CA ASP A 177 7.88 -3.86 13.28
C ASP A 177 9.13 -4.63 12.79
N GLY A 178 9.77 -4.14 11.73
CA GLY A 178 10.94 -4.78 11.13
C GLY A 178 10.61 -5.99 10.24
N LEU A 179 9.34 -6.31 10.01
CA LEU A 179 8.92 -7.33 9.04
C LEU A 179 8.90 -6.75 7.61
N GLU A 180 9.07 -7.62 6.62
CA GLU A 180 9.09 -7.24 5.20
C GLU A 180 7.83 -6.46 4.80
N ALA A 181 8.03 -5.37 4.07
CA ALA A 181 6.95 -4.50 3.60
C ALA A 181 5.90 -5.30 2.82
N ARG A 182 4.64 -5.21 3.25
CA ARG A 182 3.52 -5.88 2.59
C ARG A 182 2.92 -4.93 1.55
N TRP A 183 2.91 -5.35 0.30
CA TRP A 183 2.42 -4.57 -0.84
C TRP A 183 1.04 -5.03 -1.28
N ILE A 184 0.15 -4.06 -1.55
CA ILE A 184 -1.07 -4.28 -2.34
C ILE A 184 -0.80 -3.67 -3.71
N SER A 185 -0.61 -4.50 -4.73
CA SER A 185 -0.40 -4.05 -6.11
C SER A 185 -1.63 -4.31 -6.97
N LYS A 186 -1.98 -3.34 -7.83
CA LYS A 186 -3.01 -3.49 -8.85
C LYS A 186 -2.43 -4.29 -10.01
N TYR A 187 -2.70 -5.60 -10.06
CA TYR A 187 -2.42 -6.40 -11.25
C TYR A 187 -3.63 -6.37 -12.19
N HIS A 188 -3.41 -5.83 -13.40
CA HIS A 188 -4.24 -5.88 -14.61
C HIS A 188 -5.76 -6.10 -14.43
N GLY A 189 -6.52 -5.00 -14.50
CA GLY A 189 -7.92 -5.05 -14.94
C GLY A 189 -8.97 -5.53 -13.95
N SER A 190 -8.63 -5.78 -12.68
CA SER A 190 -9.62 -6.03 -11.63
C SER A 190 -9.28 -5.27 -10.35
N ASP A 191 -10.26 -4.54 -9.81
CA ASP A 191 -10.16 -3.80 -8.56
C ASP A 191 -10.38 -4.77 -7.39
N VAL A 192 -9.29 -5.31 -6.82
CA VAL A 192 -9.36 -6.11 -5.59
C VAL A 192 -8.43 -5.51 -4.53
N LEU A 193 -9.04 -5.00 -3.46
CA LEU A 193 -8.39 -4.56 -2.22
C LEU A 193 -8.01 -5.81 -1.40
N ASN A 194 -6.75 -5.95 -1.02
CA ASN A 194 -6.26 -7.12 -0.29
C ASN A 194 -5.74 -6.69 1.10
N ALA A 195 -6.60 -6.65 2.12
CA ALA A 195 -6.19 -6.37 3.50
C ALA A 195 -6.19 -7.67 4.32
N THR A 196 -5.02 -8.03 4.82
CA THR A 196 -4.73 -9.21 5.66
C THR A 196 -5.51 -9.15 6.96
N SER A 197 -6.43 -10.06 7.23
CA SER A 197 -6.05 -11.43 7.55
C SER A 197 -6.78 -12.46 6.69
N ALA A 198 -6.05 -13.53 6.38
CA ALA A 198 -6.53 -14.80 5.84
C ALA A 198 -6.56 -14.94 4.31
N GLU A 199 -5.69 -15.86 3.89
CA GLU A 199 -5.78 -16.72 2.72
C GLU A 199 -6.03 -16.09 1.35
N PHE A 200 -4.87 -15.80 0.75
CA PHE A 200 -4.59 -15.96 -0.68
C PHE A 200 -5.31 -17.16 -1.30
N ARG A 201 -6.13 -16.99 -2.34
CA ARG A 201 -6.16 -17.93 -3.48
C ARG A 201 -6.44 -17.29 -4.83
N VAL A 202 -5.54 -17.68 -5.74
CA VAL A 202 -5.56 -17.59 -7.20
C VAL A 202 -6.83 -18.22 -7.79
N GLN A 203 -7.25 -17.73 -8.97
CA GLN A 203 -8.28 -18.27 -9.88
C GLN A 203 -8.48 -19.79 -9.72
N ASN A 204 -9.62 -20.27 -9.20
CA ASN A 204 -10.93 -20.28 -9.85
C ASN A 204 -12.03 -19.48 -9.11
N ASN A 205 -11.94 -18.15 -9.16
CA ASN A 205 -13.08 -17.23 -9.06
C ASN A 205 -14.06 -17.37 -7.88
N ILE A 206 -13.59 -17.75 -6.69
CA ILE A 206 -14.41 -17.60 -5.48
C ILE A 206 -13.55 -17.02 -4.36
N VAL A 207 -13.73 -15.72 -4.12
CA VAL A 207 -13.20 -15.05 -2.92
C VAL A 207 -14.20 -15.30 -1.79
N TRP A 208 -13.85 -16.19 -0.86
CA TRP A 208 -14.65 -16.41 0.34
C TRP A 208 -14.31 -15.32 1.38
N HIS A 209 -15.32 -14.58 1.83
CA HIS A 209 -15.16 -13.57 2.88
C HIS A 209 -14.68 -14.24 4.18
N THR A 210 -13.80 -13.56 4.91
CA THR A 210 -13.22 -13.98 6.21
C THR A 210 -14.22 -14.35 7.32
N GLY A 211 -15.52 -14.04 7.15
CA GLY A 211 -16.58 -14.40 8.09
C GLY A 211 -17.36 -15.67 7.70
N MET A 212 -17.05 -16.25 6.55
CA MET A 212 -17.77 -17.41 6.01
C MET A 212 -17.01 -18.72 6.18
N LEU A 213 -15.78 -18.72 6.68
CA LEU A 213 -14.98 -19.94 6.91
C LEU A 213 -14.43 -19.94 8.33
N ARG A 214 -14.48 -21.10 9.00
CA ARG A 214 -13.81 -21.31 10.30
C ARG A 214 -13.28 -22.72 10.42
N ILE A 215 -12.30 -22.91 11.29
CA ILE A 215 -11.88 -24.24 11.74
C ILE A 215 -12.52 -24.51 13.09
N ASN A 216 -13.29 -25.59 13.19
CA ASN A 216 -13.93 -26.05 14.42
C ASN A 216 -13.55 -27.52 14.64
N ASN A 217 -12.78 -27.81 15.69
CA ASN A 217 -12.29 -29.16 16.01
C ASN A 217 -11.61 -29.89 14.82
N GLY A 218 -10.80 -29.15 14.05
CA GLY A 218 -10.06 -29.70 12.91
C GLY A 218 -10.89 -29.88 11.64
N VAL A 219 -12.16 -29.47 11.64
CA VAL A 219 -13.04 -29.48 10.48
C VAL A 219 -13.17 -28.05 9.95
N LEU A 220 -12.93 -27.87 8.66
CA LEU A 220 -13.24 -26.61 7.97
C LEU A 220 -14.77 -26.54 7.79
N GLU A 221 -15.38 -25.46 8.27
CA GLU A 221 -16.81 -25.19 8.16
C GLU A 221 -17.04 -23.92 7.36
N VAL A 222 -18.13 -23.86 6.60
CA VAL A 222 -18.59 -22.70 5.84
C VAL A 222 -19.92 -22.19 6.38
N LEU A 223 -20.09 -20.87 6.51
CA LEU A 223 -21.36 -20.26 6.94
C LEU A 223 -22.30 -20.12 5.74
N ILE A 224 -23.40 -20.89 5.71
CA ILE A 224 -24.43 -20.83 4.66
C ILE A 224 -25.79 -20.69 5.36
N GLY A 225 -26.52 -19.62 5.04
CA GLY A 225 -27.86 -19.39 5.61
C GLY A 225 -27.88 -19.13 7.12
N GLY A 226 -26.76 -18.74 7.72
CA GLY A 226 -26.63 -18.52 9.17
C GLY A 226 -26.21 -19.76 9.96
N GLU A 227 -26.10 -20.93 9.31
CA GLU A 227 -25.57 -22.16 9.91
C GLU A 227 -24.17 -22.47 9.40
N TRP A 228 -23.33 -23.01 10.28
CA TRP A 228 -21.99 -23.49 9.95
C TRP A 228 -22.06 -24.93 9.46
N ILE A 229 -21.79 -25.13 8.17
CA ILE A 229 -21.88 -26.42 7.50
C ILE A 229 -20.45 -26.92 7.25
N PRO A 230 -20.10 -28.15 7.67
CA PRO A 230 -18.82 -28.75 7.29
C PRO A 230 -18.67 -28.77 5.77
N VAL A 231 -17.55 -28.25 5.24
CA VAL A 231 -17.23 -28.47 3.83
C VAL A 231 -16.76 -29.91 3.68
N GLY A 232 -17.71 -30.80 3.38
CA GLY A 232 -17.48 -32.23 3.23
C GLY A 232 -16.36 -32.50 2.23
N GLY A 233 -15.24 -33.05 2.71
CA GLY A 233 -14.13 -33.46 1.83
C GLY A 233 -12.72 -33.42 2.41
N GLY A 234 -12.51 -32.92 3.64
CA GLY A 234 -11.18 -32.93 4.27
C GLY A 234 -11.15 -33.84 5.48
N GLY A 235 -10.65 -35.07 5.32
CA GLY A 235 -10.02 -35.76 6.46
C GLY A 235 -8.88 -34.88 7.01
N PRO A 236 -8.42 -35.12 8.26
CA PRO A 236 -7.32 -34.36 8.84
C PRO A 236 -6.15 -34.33 7.86
N LEU A 237 -5.64 -33.13 7.54
CA LEU A 237 -4.46 -32.95 6.70
C LEU A 237 -3.24 -33.51 7.44
N SER A 238 -3.08 -34.83 7.44
CA SER A 238 -1.84 -35.50 7.77
C SER A 238 -1.15 -35.89 6.47
N GLU A 239 -0.05 -35.16 6.19
CA GLU A 239 1.07 -35.47 5.31
C GLU A 239 0.75 -35.95 3.87
N SER A 240 1.30 -35.22 2.91
CA SER A 240 1.15 -35.41 1.46
C SER A 240 1.11 -36.88 1.02
N ARG A 241 -0.08 -37.38 0.67
CA ARG A 241 -0.24 -38.68 0.01
C ARG A 241 -0.34 -38.48 -1.50
N ARG A 242 0.73 -38.78 -2.23
CA ARG A 242 0.70 -38.90 -3.69
C ARG A 242 0.09 -40.25 -4.06
N LEU A 243 -1.18 -40.26 -4.46
CA LEU A 243 -1.67 -41.28 -5.38
C LEU A 243 -1.10 -40.94 -6.76
N ALA A 244 -0.03 -41.62 -7.18
CA ALA A 244 0.52 -41.41 -8.51
C ALA A 244 -0.38 -42.08 -9.54
N SER A 245 -1.18 -41.29 -10.27
CA SER A 245 -1.76 -41.73 -11.54
C SER A 245 -0.64 -41.73 -12.59
N ALA A 246 -0.05 -42.89 -12.87
CA ALA A 246 0.93 -43.01 -13.94
C ALA A 246 0.20 -43.05 -15.30
N SER A 247 0.04 -41.89 -15.95
CA SER A 247 -0.44 -41.80 -17.34
C SER A 247 0.66 -41.28 -18.26
N THR A 248 1.85 -41.87 -18.20
CA THR A 248 2.95 -41.51 -19.10
C THR A 248 3.80 -42.75 -19.40
N ALA A 249 4.19 -42.90 -20.67
CA ALA A 249 4.98 -44.00 -21.20
C ALA A 249 6.12 -44.41 -20.26
N VAL A 250 6.04 -45.61 -19.68
CA VAL A 250 7.05 -46.14 -18.76
C VAL A 250 8.21 -46.71 -19.59
N PRO A 251 9.48 -46.35 -19.31
CA PRO A 251 10.63 -46.91 -20.01
C PRO A 251 10.74 -48.43 -19.82
N GLN A 252 11.28 -49.15 -20.81
CA GLN A 252 11.49 -50.62 -20.75
C GLN A 252 12.42 -51.01 -19.59
N ASN A 253 12.22 -52.20 -18.99
CA ASN A 253 12.99 -52.74 -17.85
C ASN A 253 13.01 -51.82 -16.61
N THR A 254 11.93 -51.08 -16.37
CA THR A 254 11.82 -50.21 -15.18
C THR A 254 10.77 -50.75 -14.21
N TRP A 255 11.12 -50.83 -12.93
CA TRP A 255 10.15 -51.05 -11.87
C TRP A 255 9.36 -49.76 -11.65
N THR A 256 8.02 -49.86 -11.70
CA THR A 256 7.14 -48.74 -11.34
C THR A 256 6.31 -49.12 -10.13
N THR A 257 6.43 -48.33 -9.07
CA THR A 257 5.56 -48.45 -7.89
C THR A 257 4.17 -47.95 -8.25
N LEU A 258 3.19 -48.85 -8.22
CA LEU A 258 1.79 -48.53 -8.52
C LEU A 258 1.05 -48.09 -7.25
N ILE A 259 1.39 -48.72 -6.13
CA ILE A 259 0.76 -48.47 -4.84
C ILE A 259 1.85 -48.56 -3.76
N ASP A 260 1.96 -47.53 -2.92
CA ASP A 260 2.83 -47.49 -1.74
C ASP A 260 1.97 -47.12 -0.52
N LEU A 261 1.70 -48.11 0.32
CA LEU A 261 0.91 -47.94 1.53
C LEU A 261 1.80 -48.24 2.73
N ASN A 262 1.85 -47.34 3.70
CA ASN A 262 2.60 -47.55 4.94
C ASN A 262 1.66 -47.66 6.15
N MET A 263 0.87 -48.74 6.20
CA MET A 263 -0.19 -48.95 7.21
C MET A 263 -0.75 -50.38 7.20
N ARG A 264 -1.57 -50.76 8.19
CA ARG A 264 -2.22 -52.08 8.23
C ARG A 264 -3.45 -52.11 7.33
N GLY A 265 -3.63 -53.18 6.56
CA GLY A 265 -4.79 -53.28 5.67
C GLY A 265 -4.91 -54.57 4.89
N ARG A 266 -5.89 -54.57 3.99
CA ARG A 266 -6.24 -55.65 3.07
C ARG A 266 -6.45 -55.07 1.66
N VAL A 267 -5.81 -55.65 0.66
CA VAL A 267 -6.10 -55.38 -0.76
C VAL A 267 -6.89 -56.55 -1.35
N GLU A 268 -8.00 -56.24 -2.01
CA GLU A 268 -8.82 -57.17 -2.80
C GLU A 268 -8.78 -56.73 -4.26
N PHE A 269 -8.42 -57.63 -5.18
CA PHE A 269 -8.67 -57.42 -6.60
C PHE A 269 -10.13 -57.80 -6.85
N LEU A 270 -10.89 -56.92 -7.51
CA LEU A 270 -12.33 -57.13 -7.71
C LEU A 270 -12.64 -57.64 -9.11
N ASP A 271 -11.96 -57.12 -10.12
CA ASP A 271 -12.24 -57.42 -11.52
C ASP A 271 -11.04 -57.04 -12.40
N PHE A 272 -10.88 -57.74 -13.50
CA PHE A 272 -9.90 -57.44 -14.53
C PHE A 272 -10.55 -57.53 -15.91
N LYS A 273 -10.53 -56.43 -16.67
CA LYS A 273 -11.18 -56.34 -17.98
C LYS A 273 -10.23 -55.78 -19.03
N SER A 274 -10.18 -56.38 -20.21
CA SER A 274 -9.67 -55.74 -21.43
C SER A 274 -10.83 -55.02 -22.13
N SER A 275 -10.54 -53.88 -22.75
CA SER A 275 -11.55 -53.05 -23.43
C SER A 275 -11.67 -53.32 -24.92
N SER A 276 -10.94 -54.28 -25.48
CA SER A 276 -11.05 -54.70 -26.89
C SER A 276 -11.26 -56.22 -26.97
N ALA A 277 -11.94 -56.66 -28.03
CA ALA A 277 -12.12 -58.08 -28.32
C ALA A 277 -10.91 -58.71 -29.04
N ASP A 278 -9.88 -57.92 -29.35
CA ASP A 278 -8.72 -58.32 -30.13
C ASP A 278 -7.44 -57.96 -29.37
N ASP A 279 -6.85 -58.97 -28.71
CA ASP A 279 -5.64 -58.83 -27.88
C ASP A 279 -4.40 -58.38 -28.68
N GLN A 280 -4.50 -58.27 -30.01
CA GLN A 280 -3.42 -57.78 -30.88
C GLN A 280 -3.53 -56.28 -31.20
N ASP A 281 -4.62 -55.59 -30.81
CA ASP A 281 -4.80 -54.17 -31.11
C ASP A 281 -3.96 -53.27 -30.15
N PRO A 282 -3.04 -52.43 -30.68
CA PRO A 282 -2.25 -51.48 -29.89
C PRO A 282 -3.05 -50.41 -29.13
N SER A 283 -4.34 -50.26 -29.42
CA SER A 283 -5.26 -49.39 -28.71
C SER A 283 -6.01 -50.06 -27.54
N THR A 284 -5.74 -51.34 -27.26
CA THR A 284 -6.40 -52.09 -26.18
C THR A 284 -6.02 -51.53 -24.80
N TYR A 285 -7.03 -51.21 -23.99
CA TYR A 285 -6.84 -50.79 -22.60
C TYR A 285 -7.15 -51.94 -21.65
N TYR A 286 -6.30 -52.11 -20.64
CA TYR A 286 -6.55 -53.06 -19.56
C TYR A 286 -6.90 -52.30 -18.29
N THR A 287 -8.03 -52.66 -17.68
CA THR A 287 -8.51 -52.08 -16.42
C THR A 287 -8.47 -53.13 -15.33
N ALA A 288 -7.65 -52.88 -14.31
CA ALA A 288 -7.69 -53.62 -13.05
C ALA A 288 -8.50 -52.82 -12.03
N THR A 289 -9.50 -53.46 -11.42
CA THR A 289 -10.29 -52.86 -10.33
C THR A 289 -9.88 -53.50 -9.02
N TYR A 290 -9.53 -52.68 -8.02
CA TYR A 290 -9.18 -53.16 -6.68
C TYR A 290 -9.89 -52.36 -5.58
N ARG A 291 -10.01 -52.98 -4.40
CA ARG A 291 -10.54 -52.38 -3.18
C ARG A 291 -9.48 -52.47 -2.09
N ILE A 292 -9.25 -51.35 -1.41
CA ILE A 292 -8.35 -51.29 -0.26
C ILE A 292 -9.18 -51.04 1.00
N THR A 293 -9.05 -51.95 1.95
CA THR A 293 -9.63 -51.83 3.29
C THR A 293 -8.50 -51.59 4.28
N MET A 294 -8.57 -50.51 5.06
CA MET A 294 -7.60 -50.18 6.11
C MET A 294 -8.35 -50.15 7.44
N ASP A 295 -7.84 -50.85 8.46
CA ASP A 295 -8.45 -50.95 9.79
C ASP A 295 -9.96 -51.29 9.77
N GLY A 296 -10.36 -52.18 8.86
CA GLY A 296 -11.75 -52.62 8.68
C GLY A 296 -12.67 -51.63 7.94
N LYS A 297 -12.16 -50.48 7.48
CA LYS A 297 -12.90 -49.49 6.69
C LYS A 297 -12.38 -49.41 5.26
N VAL A 298 -13.28 -49.30 4.29
CA VAL A 298 -12.91 -49.13 2.87
C VAL A 298 -12.43 -47.69 2.67
N VAL A 299 -11.17 -47.52 2.24
CA VAL A 299 -10.53 -46.18 2.12
C VAL A 299 -10.43 -45.72 0.66
N SER A 300 -10.59 -46.62 -0.30
CA SER A 300 -10.70 -46.25 -1.71
C SER A 300 -11.93 -46.88 -2.38
N THR A 301 -12.65 -46.06 -3.15
CA THR A 301 -13.57 -46.54 -4.19
C THR A 301 -12.74 -47.07 -5.37
N PRO A 302 -13.25 -48.04 -6.15
CA PRO A 302 -12.50 -48.69 -7.22
C PRO A 302 -11.81 -47.67 -8.14
N SER A 303 -10.47 -47.65 -8.12
CA SER A 303 -9.65 -46.84 -9.00
C SER A 303 -9.27 -47.65 -10.23
N GLN A 304 -9.47 -47.05 -11.40
CA GLN A 304 -9.13 -47.64 -12.69
C GLN A 304 -7.67 -47.29 -13.03
N PHE A 305 -6.87 -48.30 -13.32
CA PHE A 305 -5.62 -48.12 -14.05
C PHE A 305 -5.88 -48.31 -15.53
N VAL A 306 -5.41 -47.41 -16.39
CA VAL A 306 -5.62 -47.44 -17.84
C VAL A 306 -4.26 -47.33 -18.51
N THR A 307 -3.90 -48.30 -19.35
CA THR A 307 -2.62 -48.31 -20.09
C THR A 307 -2.85 -48.73 -21.55
N THR A 308 -2.03 -48.22 -22.47
CA THR A 308 -2.16 -48.30 -23.94
C THR A 308 -1.03 -49.11 -24.58
N HIS A 309 -0.68 -50.28 -24.06
CA HIS A 309 0.39 -51.10 -24.66
C HIS A 309 -0.12 -52.41 -25.26
N PRO A 310 0.06 -52.65 -26.58
CA PRO A 310 -0.25 -53.93 -27.21
C PRO A 310 0.54 -55.06 -26.57
N GLY A 311 -0.16 -56.13 -26.20
CA GLY A 311 0.43 -57.37 -25.73
C GLY A 311 0.60 -57.49 -24.21
N MET A 312 -0.21 -56.80 -23.39
CA MET A 312 -0.17 -57.07 -21.95
C MET A 312 -0.85 -58.39 -21.58
N ILE A 313 -0.04 -59.41 -21.31
CA ILE A 313 -0.50 -60.62 -20.64
C ILE A 313 -0.05 -60.54 -19.18
N PHE A 314 -1.00 -60.43 -18.25
CA PHE A 314 -0.73 -60.63 -16.84
C PHE A 314 -0.62 -62.14 -16.58
N THR A 315 0.61 -62.66 -16.58
CA THR A 315 0.85 -64.05 -16.20
C THR A 315 0.90 -64.12 -14.67
N TYR A 316 -0.25 -64.14 -14.02
CA TYR A 316 -0.33 -64.79 -12.71
C TYR A 316 -0.29 -66.30 -12.95
N LEU A 317 0.37 -67.05 -12.07
CA LEU A 317 0.54 -68.52 -12.17
C LEU A 317 -0.80 -69.27 -12.20
N TYR A 318 -1.52 -69.23 -13.33
CA TYR A 318 -2.49 -70.22 -13.81
C TYR A 318 -2.94 -69.84 -15.23
N ASN A 319 -2.71 -70.73 -16.20
CA ASN A 319 -3.25 -70.70 -17.57
C ASN A 319 -4.46 -71.66 -17.59
N PRO A 320 -5.61 -71.30 -18.19
CA PRO A 320 -5.74 -71.59 -19.61
C PRO A 320 -6.47 -70.52 -20.43
N VAL A 321 -5.97 -70.36 -21.65
CA VAL A 321 -6.66 -69.90 -22.87
C VAL A 321 -8.10 -70.46 -22.94
N GLY A 322 -9.08 -69.55 -23.09
CA GLY A 322 -10.48 -69.89 -23.35
C GLY A 322 -11.45 -69.22 -22.36
N GLY A 323 -12.20 -68.23 -22.86
CA GLY A 323 -13.02 -67.32 -22.05
C GLY A 323 -13.99 -68.01 -21.09
N THR A 324 -13.73 -67.83 -19.79
CA THR A 324 -14.69 -67.83 -18.68
C THR A 324 -14.11 -66.99 -17.55
N THR A 325 -14.97 -66.32 -16.76
CA THR A 325 -14.60 -65.50 -15.60
C THR A 325 -13.67 -66.27 -14.66
N GLN A 326 -12.46 -65.75 -14.48
CA GLN A 326 -11.41 -66.36 -13.65
C GLN A 326 -11.67 -66.10 -12.15
N PRO A 327 -11.26 -67.01 -11.24
CA PRO A 327 -11.42 -66.83 -9.81
C PRO A 327 -10.58 -65.66 -9.31
N VAL A 328 -11.23 -64.77 -8.57
CA VAL A 328 -10.58 -63.67 -7.86
C VAL A 328 -9.61 -64.26 -6.81
N PRO A 329 -8.32 -63.86 -6.79
CA PRO A 329 -7.36 -64.37 -5.82
C PRO A 329 -7.76 -64.02 -4.38
N ALA A 330 -7.27 -64.82 -3.43
CA ALA A 330 -7.48 -64.56 -2.01
C ALA A 330 -6.90 -63.19 -1.62
N PRO A 331 -7.50 -62.49 -0.65
CA PRO A 331 -7.05 -61.14 -0.30
C PRO A 331 -5.65 -61.12 0.31
N ILE A 332 -4.89 -60.07 0.02
CA ILE A 332 -3.57 -59.87 0.58
C ILE A 332 -3.68 -58.97 1.80
N TYR A 333 -3.22 -59.48 2.95
CA TYR A 333 -3.17 -58.73 4.21
C TYR A 333 -1.74 -58.24 4.47
N PHE A 334 -1.59 -57.02 4.95
CA PHE A 334 -0.30 -56.41 5.23
C PHE A 334 -0.35 -55.63 6.56
N ASN A 335 0.74 -55.70 7.32
CA ASN A 335 0.82 -55.14 8.68
C ASN A 335 1.76 -53.93 8.83
N GLN A 336 2.47 -53.55 7.76
CA GLN A 336 3.46 -52.46 7.72
C GLN A 336 3.42 -51.76 6.35
N ARG A 337 4.51 -51.75 5.59
CA ARG A 337 4.56 -51.14 4.26
C ARG A 337 4.28 -52.18 3.18
N PHE A 338 3.28 -51.90 2.35
CA PHE A 338 2.91 -52.67 1.19
C PHE A 338 3.31 -51.90 -0.06
N LEU A 339 4.25 -52.47 -0.82
CA LEU A 339 4.58 -52.00 -2.15
C LEU A 339 4.01 -52.98 -3.18
N LEU A 340 3.26 -52.42 -4.12
CA LEU A 340 2.86 -53.10 -5.34
C LEU A 340 3.67 -52.54 -6.49
N GLU A 341 4.51 -53.37 -7.07
CA GLU A 341 5.43 -52.96 -8.13
C GLU A 341 5.16 -53.81 -9.38
N ALA A 342 5.11 -53.15 -10.53
CA ALA A 342 5.00 -53.83 -11.82
C ALA A 342 6.38 -53.83 -12.49
N HIS A 343 6.81 -55.01 -12.95
CA HIS A 343 7.99 -55.17 -13.79
C HIS A 343 7.60 -55.35 -15.26
N PHE A 344 8.29 -54.62 -16.13
CA PHE A 344 8.02 -54.57 -17.56
C PHE A 344 9.16 -55.28 -18.31
N ASP A 345 9.03 -56.59 -18.53
CA ASP A 345 9.99 -57.40 -19.30
C ASP A 345 9.49 -57.64 -20.73
N LYS A 346 10.40 -57.67 -21.70
CA LYS A 346 10.10 -58.20 -23.04
C LYS A 346 11.17 -59.15 -23.54
N PRO A 347 10.97 -60.47 -23.45
CA PRO A 347 11.70 -61.41 -24.28
C PRO A 347 10.73 -62.06 -25.29
N GLY A 348 10.76 -61.55 -26.54
CA GLY A 348 9.99 -62.11 -27.66
C GLY A 348 8.61 -61.48 -27.90
N ASN A 349 7.89 -61.95 -28.92
CA ASN A 349 6.60 -61.41 -29.43
C ASN A 349 5.41 -61.55 -28.45
N THR A 350 5.67 -61.84 -27.18
CA THR A 350 4.69 -61.88 -26.09
C THR A 350 5.27 -61.07 -24.94
N SER A 351 4.67 -59.91 -24.64
CA SER A 351 5.06 -59.13 -23.46
C SER A 351 4.38 -59.76 -22.24
N SER A 352 5.18 -60.27 -21.30
CA SER A 352 4.67 -60.81 -20.03
C SER A 352 4.97 -59.83 -18.91
N TYR A 353 3.99 -59.62 -18.03
CA TYR A 353 4.12 -58.75 -16.87
C TYR A 353 4.07 -59.59 -15.60
N THR A 354 4.98 -59.32 -14.68
CA THR A 354 4.94 -59.88 -13.32
C THR A 354 4.55 -58.75 -12.37
N LEU A 355 3.47 -58.98 -11.61
CA LEU A 355 3.13 -58.12 -10.49
C LEU A 355 3.72 -58.74 -9.23
N ASP A 356 4.76 -58.12 -8.71
CA ASP A 356 5.35 -58.51 -7.46
C ASP A 356 4.84 -57.59 -6.35
N TYR A 357 4.54 -58.20 -5.21
CA TYR A 357 4.35 -57.47 -3.98
C TYR A 357 5.45 -57.84 -3.00
N ARG A 358 5.92 -56.85 -2.25
CA ARG A 358 6.80 -57.10 -1.11
C ARG A 358 6.25 -56.40 0.11
N GLN A 359 6.26 -57.14 1.21
CA GLN A 359 6.08 -56.53 2.52
C GLN A 359 7.45 -55.99 2.94
N ALA A 360 7.60 -54.67 2.90
CA ALA A 360 8.82 -54.03 3.40
C ALA A 360 8.74 -54.02 4.94
N TYR A 361 9.77 -54.56 5.59
CA TYR A 361 9.91 -54.58 7.05
C TYR A 361 10.12 -53.20 7.64
#